data_AF-A0A934CGH0-F1
#
_entry.id   AF-A0A934CGH0-F1
#
_cell.length_a   1.000
_cell.length_b   1.000
_cell.length_c   1.000
_cell.angle_alpha   90.00
_cell.angle_beta   90.00
_cell.angle_gamma   90.00
#
_symmetry.space_group_name_H-M   'P 1'
#
loop_
_entity.id
_entity.type
_entity.pdbx_description
1 polymer ?
#
loop_
_entity_poly.entity_id
_entity_poly.type
_entity_poly.pdbx_seq_one_letter_code
_entity_poly.pdbx_strand_id
1 'polypeptide(L)'
;MKDAGMDNFLSQLRRDVGLLNPDESWVRENKIALLGRLRVAEPAPSATSLWCKIEETISVVVSRQVFAVARQAAVMLLVAGVAVGGWIVSASASQNSLPGEALYGVKLAIERTEVSVAEAVGASEVAAIKELDFAARRAREAKKSPRREQKVVALQSLQQNIASANKRLDKAQEQSPEQAASLAKVVTQKTDQILESLAADNKSVAGTVQGTAAVSQEVHAAEKLIEETGVKAVKVLIANNGDASEVKEVVEKKLENVAKALVGLNQDASLAASTSLANGIAGQMSLVTGTVSTSVPVLPVVAPALLGATNTVAVAVSGTAPAAALLAPVVGVSTTSASGTTAVLQDVQVIHEKVEAAEARLGEAKSLIQGNNLLGAIEKVAEVYSIKNEAKQVATQLPAPALPKIADPVTLVTTTATPSPLVTATGSGAQKSNK
;
A
#
# COMPACT_ATOMS: atom_id res chain seq x y z
N MET A 1 24.24 -42.51 -80.13
CA MET A 1 24.01 -41.66 -81.31
C MET A 1 24.31 -40.23 -80.89
N LYS A 2 25.51 -39.75 -81.24
CA LYS A 2 26.06 -38.44 -80.84
C LYS A 2 25.60 -37.37 -81.84
N ASP A 3 25.41 -36.16 -81.33
CA ASP A 3 24.84 -34.96 -81.94
C ASP A 3 25.51 -34.46 -83.24
N ALA A 4 25.36 -35.20 -84.33
CA ALA A 4 25.73 -34.72 -85.66
C ALA A 4 24.91 -33.49 -86.13
N GLY A 5 23.81 -33.17 -85.43
CA GLY A 5 22.97 -32.00 -85.73
C GLY A 5 23.51 -30.69 -85.15
N MET A 6 24.15 -30.72 -83.97
CA MET A 6 24.58 -29.50 -83.28
C MET A 6 25.77 -28.83 -83.98
N ASP A 7 26.73 -29.64 -84.43
CA ASP A 7 27.92 -29.13 -85.13
C ASP A 7 27.55 -28.51 -86.49
N ASN A 8 26.52 -29.05 -87.15
CA ASN A 8 26.05 -28.52 -88.42
C ASN A 8 25.35 -27.16 -88.24
N PHE A 9 24.55 -27.02 -87.17
CA PHE A 9 23.90 -25.76 -86.80
C PHE A 9 24.91 -24.65 -86.42
N LEU A 10 25.93 -24.98 -85.64
CA LEU A 10 26.99 -24.02 -85.28
C LEU A 10 27.81 -23.58 -86.51
N SER A 11 28.01 -24.47 -87.48
CA SER A 11 28.70 -24.14 -88.72
C SER A 11 27.88 -23.26 -89.68
N GLN A 12 26.55 -23.37 -89.64
CA GLN A 12 25.63 -22.46 -90.34
C GLN A 12 25.63 -21.08 -89.68
N LEU A 13 25.48 -21.02 -88.34
CA LEU A 13 25.53 -19.75 -87.60
C LEU A 13 26.86 -19.00 -87.83
N ARG A 14 28.00 -19.68 -87.83
CA ARG A 14 29.29 -19.01 -88.07
C ARG A 14 29.41 -18.43 -89.49
N ARG A 15 28.81 -19.09 -90.49
CA ARG A 15 28.79 -18.58 -91.87
C ARG A 15 27.85 -17.38 -92.02
N ASP A 16 26.69 -17.41 -91.38
CA ASP A 16 25.71 -16.33 -91.48
C ASP A 16 26.09 -15.11 -90.63
N VAL A 17 26.75 -15.31 -89.48
CA VAL A 17 27.18 -14.24 -88.58
C VAL A 17 28.45 -13.53 -89.09
N GLY A 18 29.31 -14.21 -89.85
CA GLY A 18 30.55 -13.62 -90.39
C GLY A 18 30.34 -12.56 -91.49
N LEU A 19 29.15 -12.49 -92.08
CA LEU A 19 28.79 -11.54 -93.15
C LEU A 19 27.94 -10.36 -92.66
N LEU A 20 27.48 -10.40 -91.42
CA LEU A 20 26.75 -9.30 -90.80
C LEU A 20 27.77 -8.32 -90.22
N ASN A 21 28.27 -7.41 -91.06
CA ASN A 21 28.91 -6.21 -90.57
C ASN A 21 27.79 -5.34 -89.97
N PRO A 22 27.61 -5.28 -88.64
CA PRO A 22 26.46 -4.60 -88.07
C PRO A 22 26.54 -3.13 -88.44
N ASP A 23 25.42 -2.59 -88.93
CA ASP A 23 25.34 -1.18 -89.28
C ASP A 23 25.81 -0.32 -88.09
N GLU A 24 26.63 0.71 -88.37
CA GLU A 24 27.18 1.57 -87.32
C GLU A 24 26.08 2.21 -86.47
N SER A 25 24.90 2.42 -87.06
CA SER A 25 23.70 2.90 -86.38
C SER A 25 23.28 1.95 -85.25
N TRP A 26 23.19 0.65 -85.54
CA TRP A 26 22.82 -0.40 -84.59
C TRP A 26 23.88 -0.58 -83.48
N VAL A 27 25.16 -0.48 -83.83
CA VAL A 27 26.25 -0.52 -82.84
C VAL A 27 26.19 0.69 -81.92
N ARG A 28 25.91 1.90 -82.45
CA ARG A 28 25.72 3.11 -81.64
C ARG A 28 24.53 3.00 -80.71
N GLU A 29 23.38 2.55 -81.20
CA GLU A 29 22.17 2.37 -80.38
C GLU A 29 22.39 1.36 -79.26
N ASN A 30 23.01 0.21 -79.55
CA ASN A 30 23.31 -0.78 -78.52
C ASN A 30 24.35 -0.29 -77.53
N LYS A 31 25.37 0.46 -77.97
CA LYS A 31 26.35 1.07 -77.08
C LYS A 31 25.71 2.09 -76.13
N ILE A 32 24.81 2.93 -76.63
CA ILE A 32 24.06 3.89 -75.81
C ILE A 32 23.13 3.15 -74.83
N ALA A 33 22.44 2.10 -75.28
CA ALA A 33 21.58 1.29 -74.43
C ALA A 33 22.37 0.56 -73.32
N LEU A 34 23.55 0.02 -73.64
CA LEU A 34 24.44 -0.63 -72.67
C LEU A 34 25.05 0.37 -71.67
N LEU A 35 25.51 1.53 -72.15
CA LEU A 35 26.03 2.59 -71.27
C LEU A 35 24.94 3.18 -70.38
N GLY A 36 23.70 3.28 -70.88
CA GLY A 36 22.54 3.67 -70.08
C GLY A 36 22.25 2.67 -68.96
N ARG A 37 22.36 1.37 -69.25
CA ARG A 37 22.19 0.32 -68.24
C ARG A 37 23.33 0.26 -67.23
N LEU A 38 24.58 0.45 -67.66
CA LEU A 38 25.73 0.51 -66.75
C LEU A 38 25.63 1.72 -65.79
N ARG A 39 25.09 2.85 -66.25
CA ARG A 39 24.92 4.04 -65.42
C ARG A 39 23.76 3.92 -64.41
N VAL A 40 22.80 3.03 -64.66
CA VAL A 40 21.71 2.69 -63.72
C VAL A 40 22.09 1.50 -62.83
N ALA A 41 23.13 0.75 -63.19
CA ALA A 41 23.64 -0.40 -62.45
C ALA A 41 24.83 -0.07 -61.52
N GLU A 42 25.07 1.21 -61.19
CA GLU A 42 25.73 1.54 -59.93
C GLU A 42 24.64 1.50 -58.85
N PRO A 43 24.55 0.43 -58.03
CA PRO A 43 23.72 0.51 -56.84
C PRO A 43 24.26 1.68 -56.01
N ALA A 44 23.40 2.66 -55.72
CA ALA A 44 23.62 3.57 -54.61
C ALA A 44 24.13 2.71 -53.44
N PRO A 45 25.22 3.10 -52.74
CA PRO A 45 25.83 2.25 -51.72
C PRO A 45 24.74 1.89 -50.71
N SER A 46 24.16 0.69 -50.87
CA SER A 46 23.22 0.15 -49.92
C SER A 46 24.00 0.15 -48.62
N ALA A 47 23.53 0.91 -47.63
CA ALA A 47 24.18 1.03 -46.32
C ALA A 47 24.57 -0.38 -45.90
N THR A 48 25.85 -0.72 -46.11
CA THR A 48 26.36 -2.04 -45.81
C THR A 48 26.31 -2.07 -44.31
N SER A 49 25.30 -2.76 -43.80
CA SER A 49 25.07 -2.98 -42.39
C SER A 49 26.42 -3.23 -41.75
N LEU A 50 26.76 -2.47 -40.71
CA LEU A 50 28.03 -2.59 -40.00
C LEU A 50 28.34 -4.04 -39.63
N TRP A 51 27.29 -4.88 -39.51
CA TRP A 51 27.35 -6.32 -39.35
C TRP A 51 28.08 -7.09 -40.46
N CYS A 52 27.91 -6.76 -41.75
CA CYS A 52 28.62 -7.44 -42.83
C CYS A 52 30.12 -7.12 -42.83
N LYS A 53 30.51 -5.88 -42.47
CA LYS A 53 31.93 -5.51 -42.37
C LYS A 53 32.61 -6.18 -41.18
N ILE A 54 31.89 -6.39 -40.08
CA ILE A 54 32.38 -7.10 -38.91
C ILE A 54 32.62 -8.59 -39.23
N GLU A 55 31.72 -9.22 -39.99
CA GLU A 55 31.82 -10.64 -40.35
C GLU A 55 33.04 -10.94 -41.23
N GLU A 56 33.31 -10.08 -42.22
CA GLU A 56 34.46 -10.24 -43.12
C GLU A 56 35.80 -10.03 -42.38
N THR A 57 35.84 -9.09 -41.44
CA THR A 57 37.06 -8.78 -40.66
C THR A 57 37.38 -9.86 -39.62
N ILE A 58 36.36 -10.46 -38.99
CA ILE A 58 36.55 -11.53 -37.99
C ILE A 58 37.03 -12.83 -38.64
N SER A 59 36.61 -13.11 -39.87
CA SER A 59 36.96 -14.36 -40.56
C SER A 59 38.45 -14.49 -40.93
N VAL A 60 39.15 -13.35 -41.09
CA VAL A 60 40.57 -13.32 -41.51
C VAL A 60 41.54 -13.48 -40.33
N VAL A 61 41.11 -13.15 -39.11
CA VAL A 61 42.01 -13.07 -37.94
C VAL A 61 41.92 -14.31 -37.03
N VAL A 62 40.86 -15.13 -37.15
CA VAL A 62 40.61 -16.22 -36.21
C VAL A 62 41.01 -17.58 -36.80
N SER A 63 42.17 -18.10 -36.37
CA SER A 63 42.61 -19.48 -36.59
C SER A 63 41.53 -20.49 -36.18
N ARG A 64 41.35 -21.57 -36.97
CA ARG A 64 40.35 -22.64 -36.73
C ARG A 64 40.37 -23.23 -35.31
N GLN A 65 41.51 -23.20 -34.62
CA GLN A 65 41.62 -23.70 -33.25
C GLN A 65 41.02 -22.72 -32.22
N VAL A 66 41.19 -21.41 -32.44
CA VAL A 66 40.60 -20.36 -31.59
C VAL A 66 39.08 -20.35 -31.73
N PHE A 67 38.57 -20.68 -32.92
CA PHE A 67 37.13 -20.77 -33.18
C PHE A 67 36.44 -21.85 -32.34
N ALA A 68 37.11 -22.99 -32.06
CA ALA A 68 36.55 -24.06 -31.24
C ALA A 68 36.42 -23.65 -29.76
N VAL A 69 37.43 -22.97 -29.20
CA VAL A 69 37.42 -22.47 -27.81
C VAL A 69 36.47 -21.28 -27.67
N ALA A 70 36.50 -20.35 -28.63
CA ALA A 70 35.61 -19.19 -28.66
C ALA A 70 34.14 -19.62 -28.76
N ARG A 71 33.82 -20.71 -29.48
CA ARG A 71 32.46 -21.26 -29.53
C ARG A 71 31.99 -21.75 -28.16
N GLN A 72 32.84 -22.43 -27.40
CA GLN A 72 32.49 -22.88 -26.04
C GLN A 72 32.33 -21.69 -25.08
N ALA A 73 33.23 -20.71 -25.15
CA ALA A 73 33.13 -19.48 -24.38
C ALA A 73 31.87 -18.66 -24.74
N ALA A 74 31.53 -18.57 -26.02
CA ALA A 74 30.34 -17.89 -26.51
C ALA A 74 29.05 -18.60 -26.07
N VAL A 75 29.02 -19.94 -26.08
CA VAL A 75 27.87 -20.69 -25.54
C VAL A 75 27.74 -20.48 -24.04
N MET A 76 28.85 -20.51 -23.28
CA MET A 76 28.81 -20.19 -21.84
C MET A 76 28.36 -18.75 -21.58
N LEU A 77 28.84 -17.79 -22.37
CA LEU A 77 28.47 -16.38 -22.25
C LEU A 77 27.03 -16.13 -22.72
N LEU A 78 26.50 -16.92 -23.65
CA LEU A 78 25.11 -16.85 -24.10
C LEU A 78 24.18 -17.57 -23.12
N VAL A 79 24.59 -18.68 -22.51
CA VAL A 79 23.85 -19.32 -21.41
C VAL A 79 23.83 -18.40 -20.18
N ALA A 80 24.98 -17.82 -19.83
CA ALA A 80 25.05 -16.78 -18.81
C ALA A 80 24.23 -15.55 -19.22
N GLY A 81 24.28 -15.15 -20.48
CA GLY A 81 23.57 -14.00 -21.03
C GLY A 81 22.06 -14.20 -21.14
N VAL A 82 21.58 -15.43 -21.34
CA VAL A 82 20.15 -15.78 -21.32
C VAL A 82 19.68 -16.00 -19.88
N ALA A 83 20.51 -16.58 -19.02
CA ALA A 83 20.23 -16.67 -17.59
C ALA A 83 20.16 -15.28 -16.93
N VAL A 84 21.04 -14.36 -17.30
CA VAL A 84 21.07 -12.96 -16.84
C VAL A 84 20.09 -12.09 -17.64
N GLY A 85 19.88 -12.35 -18.93
CA GLY A 85 18.99 -11.59 -19.81
C GLY A 85 17.51 -11.88 -19.56
N GLY A 86 17.17 -13.13 -19.22
CA GLY A 86 15.85 -13.49 -18.71
C GLY A 86 15.53 -12.79 -17.38
N TRP A 87 16.55 -12.53 -16.55
CA TRP A 87 16.40 -11.79 -15.30
C TRP A 87 16.00 -10.33 -15.52
N ILE A 88 16.47 -9.66 -16.58
CA ILE A 88 16.23 -8.22 -16.78
C ILE A 88 14.74 -7.95 -17.04
N VAL A 89 14.06 -8.82 -17.80
CA VAL A 89 12.60 -8.69 -18.04
C VAL A 89 11.80 -9.05 -16.79
N SER A 90 12.21 -10.09 -16.04
CA SER A 90 11.58 -10.45 -14.76
C SER A 90 11.84 -9.44 -13.64
N ALA A 91 12.98 -8.74 -13.66
CA ALA A 91 13.37 -7.78 -12.63
C ALA A 91 12.41 -6.60 -12.60
N SER A 92 12.01 -6.06 -13.76
CA SER A 92 11.07 -4.95 -13.85
C SER A 92 9.70 -5.31 -13.27
N ALA A 93 9.17 -6.49 -13.59
CA ALA A 93 7.93 -6.99 -13.01
C ALA A 93 8.06 -7.24 -11.49
N SER A 94 9.20 -7.77 -11.04
CA SER A 94 9.45 -8.06 -9.62
C SER A 94 9.51 -6.79 -8.75
N GLN A 95 9.86 -5.63 -9.30
CA GLN A 95 9.94 -4.39 -8.51
C GLN A 95 8.57 -3.96 -7.97
N ASN A 96 7.50 -4.25 -8.70
CA ASN A 96 6.12 -3.96 -8.30
C ASN A 96 5.44 -5.11 -7.53
N SER A 97 6.12 -6.24 -7.33
CA SER A 97 5.54 -7.35 -6.59
C SER A 97 5.29 -7.02 -5.13
N LEU A 98 4.11 -7.40 -4.66
CA LEU A 98 3.69 -7.31 -3.27
C LEU A 98 4.11 -8.56 -2.48
N PRO A 99 4.20 -8.46 -1.13
CA PRO A 99 4.45 -9.63 -0.29
C PRO A 99 3.49 -10.79 -0.61
N GLY A 100 4.02 -12.01 -0.67
CA GLY A 100 3.23 -13.21 -1.00
C GLY A 100 3.06 -13.49 -2.49
N GLU A 101 3.53 -12.62 -3.38
CA GLU A 101 3.66 -12.95 -4.81
C GLU A 101 4.91 -13.79 -5.09
N ALA A 102 4.86 -14.62 -6.14
CA ALA A 102 5.94 -15.54 -6.48
C ALA A 102 7.30 -14.85 -6.71
N LEU A 103 7.29 -13.63 -7.26
CA LEU A 103 8.50 -12.85 -7.55
C LEU A 103 8.99 -11.99 -6.37
N TYR A 104 8.27 -11.98 -5.23
CA TYR A 104 8.66 -11.19 -4.06
C TYR A 104 9.97 -11.69 -3.44
N GLY A 105 10.18 -13.01 -3.41
CA GLY A 105 11.43 -13.60 -2.93
C GLY A 105 12.64 -13.17 -3.77
N VAL A 106 12.45 -13.05 -5.09
CA VAL A 106 13.48 -12.55 -6.02
C VAL A 106 13.82 -11.10 -5.72
N LYS A 107 12.81 -10.24 -5.51
CA LYS A 107 12.99 -8.85 -5.12
C LYS A 107 13.83 -8.72 -3.84
N LEU A 108 13.48 -9.47 -2.80
CA LEU A 108 14.24 -9.51 -1.54
C LEU A 108 15.69 -9.95 -1.72
N ALA A 109 15.94 -10.94 -2.59
CA ALA A 109 17.29 -11.42 -2.87
C ALA A 109 18.13 -10.35 -3.58
N ILE A 110 17.56 -9.63 -4.54
CA ILE A 110 18.23 -8.51 -5.23
C ILE A 110 18.57 -7.41 -4.22
N GLU A 111 17.59 -7.00 -3.41
CA GLU A 111 17.77 -5.93 -2.41
C GLU A 111 18.87 -6.28 -1.40
N ARG A 112 18.89 -7.52 -0.88
CA ARG A 112 19.96 -8.00 0.01
C ARG A 112 21.31 -8.03 -0.68
N THR A 113 21.35 -8.43 -1.95
CA THR A 113 22.59 -8.44 -2.74
C THR A 113 23.12 -7.02 -2.94
N GLU A 114 22.27 -6.03 -3.24
CA GLU A 114 22.68 -4.63 -3.35
C GLU A 114 23.31 -4.12 -2.04
N VAL A 115 22.72 -4.47 -0.90
CA VAL A 115 23.26 -4.11 0.42
C VAL A 115 24.57 -4.82 0.71
N SER A 116 24.66 -6.13 0.48
CA SER A 116 25.90 -6.89 0.69
C SER A 116 27.04 -6.46 -0.22
N VAL A 117 26.74 -6.08 -1.48
CA VAL A 117 27.75 -5.53 -2.39
C VAL A 117 28.22 -4.16 -1.90
N ALA A 118 27.31 -3.28 -1.46
CA ALA A 118 27.69 -2.00 -0.88
C ALA A 118 28.57 -2.15 0.37
N GLU A 119 28.26 -3.14 1.24
CA GLU A 119 29.11 -3.49 2.37
C GLU A 119 30.48 -4.02 1.97
N ALA A 120 30.54 -4.91 0.97
CA ALA A 120 31.79 -5.52 0.51
C ALA A 120 32.76 -4.50 -0.09
N VAL A 121 32.24 -3.42 -0.69
CA VAL A 121 33.03 -2.31 -1.23
C VAL A 121 33.47 -1.33 -0.13
N GLY A 122 33.07 -1.55 1.13
CA GLY A 122 33.38 -0.67 2.26
C GLY A 122 32.51 0.59 2.32
N ALA A 123 31.45 0.67 1.51
CA ALA A 123 30.53 1.80 1.46
C ALA A 123 29.37 1.60 2.45
N SER A 124 29.69 1.58 3.75
CA SER A 124 28.71 1.34 4.83
C SER A 124 27.57 2.37 4.86
N GLU A 125 27.88 3.64 4.53
CA GLU A 125 26.91 4.72 4.36
C GLU A 125 25.91 4.40 3.23
N VAL A 126 26.42 4.01 2.06
CA VAL A 126 25.57 3.67 0.91
C VAL A 126 24.65 2.50 1.24
N ALA A 127 25.15 1.49 1.96
CA ALA A 127 24.34 0.36 2.40
C ALA A 127 23.21 0.78 3.36
N ALA A 128 23.46 1.72 4.28
CA ALA A 128 22.43 2.25 5.18
C ALA A 128 21.36 3.06 4.43
N ILE A 129 21.77 3.88 3.45
CA ILE A 129 20.85 4.62 2.58
C ILE A 129 19.96 3.66 1.79
N LYS A 130 20.54 2.57 1.26
CA LYS A 130 19.78 1.53 0.54
C LYS A 130 18.76 0.83 1.42
N GLU A 131 19.11 0.49 2.65
CA GLU A 131 18.15 -0.09 3.60
C GLU A 131 16.99 0.86 3.91
N LEU A 132 17.25 2.17 4.04
CA LEU A 132 16.20 3.18 4.19
C LEU A 132 15.32 3.33 2.94
N ASP A 133 15.90 3.22 1.74
CA ASP A 133 15.14 3.21 0.50
C ASP A 133 14.22 1.99 0.41
N PHE A 134 14.70 0.82 0.85
CA PHE A 134 13.89 -0.39 0.95
C PHE A 134 12.83 -0.26 2.02
N ALA A 135 13.13 0.33 3.18
CA ALA A 135 12.15 0.68 4.21
C ALA A 135 11.03 1.55 3.62
N ALA A 136 11.36 2.62 2.89
CA ALA A 136 10.38 3.47 2.23
C ALA A 136 9.54 2.73 1.16
N ARG A 137 10.14 1.75 0.46
CA ARG A 137 9.37 0.87 -0.43
C ARG A 137 8.42 -0.04 0.34
N ARG A 138 8.86 -0.64 1.45
CA ARG A 138 8.03 -1.50 2.31
C ARG A 138 6.83 -0.75 2.89
N ALA A 139 7.01 0.50 3.30
CA ALA A 139 5.91 1.38 3.69
C ALA A 139 4.85 1.52 2.59
N ARG A 140 5.28 1.78 1.34
CA ARG A 140 4.38 1.85 0.17
C ARG A 140 3.77 0.50 -0.22
N GLU A 141 4.45 -0.61 0.02
CA GLU A 141 3.91 -1.95 -0.19
C GLU A 141 2.82 -2.27 0.84
N ALA A 142 3.01 -1.91 2.11
CA ALA A 142 2.00 -2.03 3.16
C ALA A 142 0.73 -1.23 2.80
N LYS A 143 0.89 -0.05 2.20
CA LYS A 143 -0.21 0.75 1.64
C LYS A 143 -1.02 0.02 0.58
N LYS A 144 -0.32 -0.52 -0.41
CA LYS A 144 -0.92 -1.13 -1.62
C LYS A 144 -1.47 -2.54 -1.37
N SER A 145 -1.02 -3.20 -0.30
CA SER A 145 -1.39 -4.58 -0.01
C SER A 145 -2.86 -4.70 0.40
N PRO A 146 -3.69 -5.46 -0.33
CA PRO A 146 -5.09 -5.65 0.05
C PRO A 146 -5.25 -6.63 1.23
N ARG A 147 -4.32 -7.57 1.40
CA ARG A 147 -4.40 -8.61 2.42
C ARG A 147 -3.65 -8.20 3.69
N ARG A 148 -4.24 -8.50 4.85
CA ARG A 148 -3.64 -8.25 6.17
C ARG A 148 -2.26 -8.88 6.33
N GLU A 149 -2.12 -10.16 5.96
CA GLU A 149 -0.86 -10.90 6.09
C GLU A 149 0.27 -10.21 5.30
N GLN A 150 -0.03 -9.71 4.10
CA GLN A 150 0.92 -9.00 3.27
C GLN A 150 1.34 -7.67 3.92
N LYS A 151 0.40 -6.94 4.53
CA LYS A 151 0.70 -5.71 5.29
C LYS A 151 1.65 -6.00 6.46
N VAL A 152 1.36 -7.04 7.24
CA VAL A 152 2.20 -7.43 8.39
C VAL A 152 3.60 -7.79 7.92
N VAL A 153 3.75 -8.59 6.87
CA VAL A 153 5.07 -8.95 6.31
C VAL A 153 5.84 -7.72 5.80
N ALA A 154 5.16 -6.79 5.14
CA ALA A 154 5.77 -5.53 4.71
C ALA A 154 6.23 -4.68 5.90
N LEU A 155 5.42 -4.56 6.95
CA LEU A 155 5.74 -3.78 8.16
C LEU A 155 6.89 -4.40 8.96
N GLN A 156 6.95 -5.73 9.08
CA GLN A 156 8.08 -6.41 9.72
C GLN A 156 9.38 -6.21 8.92
N SER A 157 9.30 -6.28 7.58
CA SER A 157 10.44 -5.98 6.71
C SER A 157 10.88 -4.52 6.81
N LEU A 158 9.92 -3.59 6.95
CA LEU A 158 10.18 -2.19 7.23
C LEU A 158 10.95 -2.02 8.56
N GLN A 159 10.46 -2.62 9.65
CA GLN A 159 11.12 -2.59 10.95
C GLN A 159 12.55 -3.15 10.88
N GLN A 160 12.74 -4.28 10.20
CA GLN A 160 14.07 -4.88 10.02
C GLN A 160 15.03 -3.93 9.29
N ASN A 161 14.59 -3.31 8.19
CA ASN A 161 15.42 -2.39 7.42
C ASN A 161 15.78 -1.13 8.22
N ILE A 162 14.84 -0.57 8.99
CA ILE A 162 15.12 0.57 9.89
C ILE A 162 16.11 0.17 10.99
N ALA A 163 15.94 -1.00 11.60
CA ALA A 163 16.84 -1.50 12.64
C ALA A 163 18.26 -1.72 12.10
N SER A 164 18.40 -2.25 10.88
CA SER A 164 19.71 -2.40 10.24
C SER A 164 20.34 -1.04 9.90
N ALA A 165 19.56 -0.09 9.37
CA ALA A 165 20.04 1.25 9.08
C ALA A 165 20.52 1.97 10.36
N ASN A 166 19.79 1.79 11.48
CA ASN A 166 20.17 2.32 12.79
C ASN A 166 21.50 1.71 13.28
N LYS A 167 21.68 0.39 13.18
CA LYS A 167 22.95 -0.27 13.53
C LYS A 167 24.13 0.22 12.67
N ARG A 168 23.89 0.54 11.39
CA ARG A 168 24.93 1.10 10.52
C ARG A 168 25.26 2.53 10.87
N LEU A 169 24.27 3.33 11.27
CA LEU A 169 24.49 4.67 11.79
C LEU A 169 25.38 4.65 13.05
N ASP A 170 25.16 3.69 13.95
CA ASP A 170 26.02 3.48 15.12
C ASP A 170 27.46 3.17 14.73
N LYS A 171 27.65 2.22 13.81
CA LYS A 171 28.98 1.88 13.30
C LYS A 171 29.65 3.05 12.60
N ALA A 172 28.90 3.83 11.83
CA ALA A 172 29.44 5.02 11.17
C ALA A 172 29.89 6.05 12.20
N GLN A 173 29.13 6.24 13.29
CA GLN A 173 29.49 7.12 14.40
C GLN A 173 30.80 6.70 15.08
N GLU A 174 31.04 5.39 15.24
CA GLU A 174 32.27 4.85 15.82
C GLU A 174 33.48 4.95 14.88
N GLN A 175 33.28 4.74 13.57
CA GLN A 175 34.36 4.65 12.60
C GLN A 175 34.76 6.00 11.99
N SER A 176 33.77 6.83 11.64
CA SER A 176 33.94 8.02 10.81
C SER A 176 32.89 9.09 11.17
N PRO A 177 33.17 9.99 12.13
CA PRO A 177 32.18 10.99 12.58
C PRO A 177 31.68 11.91 11.47
N GLU A 178 32.51 12.24 10.48
CA GLU A 178 32.10 13.04 9.32
C GLU A 178 31.04 12.32 8.46
N GLN A 179 31.28 11.04 8.14
CA GLN A 179 30.31 10.21 7.40
C GLN A 179 29.05 9.92 8.22
N ALA A 180 29.19 9.85 9.55
CA ALA A 180 28.04 9.69 10.43
C ALA A 180 27.12 10.91 10.39
N ALA A 181 27.66 12.13 10.24
CA ALA A 181 26.85 13.33 10.08
C ALA A 181 26.10 13.35 8.73
N SER A 182 26.77 13.06 7.60
CA SER A 182 26.08 12.98 6.30
C SER A 182 25.00 11.91 6.29
N LEU A 183 25.32 10.72 6.81
CA LEU A 183 24.37 9.63 6.93
C LEU A 183 23.19 10.00 7.83
N ALA A 184 23.43 10.62 8.98
CA ALA A 184 22.38 11.03 9.91
C ALA A 184 21.41 12.04 9.29
N LYS A 185 21.88 12.95 8.44
CA LYS A 185 21.02 13.86 7.66
C LYS A 185 20.08 13.09 6.74
N VAL A 186 20.63 12.14 5.98
CA VAL A 186 19.84 11.30 5.07
C VAL A 186 18.86 10.40 5.84
N VAL A 187 19.29 9.79 6.95
CA VAL A 187 18.44 8.99 7.84
C VAL A 187 17.28 9.82 8.35
N THR A 188 17.54 11.04 8.80
CA THR A 188 16.51 11.95 9.29
C THR A 188 15.49 12.28 8.20
N GLN A 189 15.94 12.65 7.01
CA GLN A 189 15.06 12.97 5.89
C GLN A 189 14.21 11.76 5.44
N LYS A 190 14.84 10.57 5.36
CA LYS A 190 14.16 9.34 4.92
C LYS A 190 13.17 8.84 5.96
N THR A 191 13.51 8.90 7.26
CA THR A 191 12.59 8.52 8.33
C THR A 191 11.35 9.42 8.35
N ASP A 192 11.50 10.73 8.13
CA ASP A 192 10.36 11.64 7.99
C ASP A 192 9.47 11.29 6.77
N GLN A 193 10.08 10.99 5.61
CA GLN A 193 9.33 10.54 4.42
C GLN A 193 8.57 9.24 4.66
N ILE A 194 9.18 8.31 5.40
CA ILE A 194 8.56 7.04 5.75
C ILE A 194 7.37 7.29 6.69
N LEU A 195 7.53 8.11 7.73
CA LEU A 195 6.43 8.47 8.63
C LEU A 195 5.26 9.12 7.90
N GLU A 196 5.53 10.04 6.98
CA GLU A 196 4.47 10.67 6.15
C GLU A 196 3.73 9.62 5.31
N SER A 197 4.46 8.66 4.73
CA SER A 197 3.85 7.59 3.94
C SER A 197 2.98 6.63 4.76
N LEU A 198 3.35 6.36 6.03
CA LEU A 198 2.55 5.54 6.95
C LEU A 198 1.32 6.31 7.48
N ALA A 199 1.48 7.59 7.81
CA ALA A 199 0.41 8.41 8.38
C ALA A 199 -0.79 8.56 7.43
N ALA A 200 -0.54 8.61 6.11
CA ALA A 200 -1.59 8.65 5.10
C ALA A 200 -2.50 7.40 5.10
N ASP A 201 -2.03 6.26 5.62
CA ASP A 201 -2.72 4.98 5.53
C ASP A 201 -3.56 4.66 6.77
N ASN A 202 -3.17 5.15 7.94
CA ASN A 202 -3.88 4.87 9.18
C ASN A 202 -5.34 5.33 9.12
N LYS A 203 -5.62 6.42 8.38
CA LYS A 203 -6.98 6.92 8.10
C LYS A 203 -7.83 5.98 7.24
N SER A 204 -7.21 5.17 6.38
CA SER A 204 -7.93 4.23 5.49
C SER A 204 -8.22 2.89 6.16
N VAL A 205 -7.47 2.51 7.20
CA VAL A 205 -7.63 1.20 7.88
C VAL A 205 -8.68 1.26 8.99
N ALA A 206 -8.95 2.43 9.55
CA ALA A 206 -9.97 2.63 10.59
C ALA A 206 -11.41 2.32 10.13
N GLY A 207 -11.66 2.24 8.83
CA GLY A 207 -13.01 2.12 8.27
C GLY A 207 -13.62 0.71 8.17
N THR A 208 -12.91 -0.38 8.49
CA THR A 208 -13.46 -1.73 8.22
C THR A 208 -13.19 -2.74 9.34
N VAL A 209 -14.27 -3.00 10.07
CA VAL A 209 -14.64 -4.04 11.04
C VAL A 209 -13.76 -5.30 11.08
N GLN A 210 -13.29 -5.61 12.29
CA GLN A 210 -12.74 -6.90 12.78
C GLN A 210 -11.54 -7.49 12.01
N GLY A 211 -10.34 -7.27 12.56
CA GLY A 211 -9.08 -7.82 12.05
C GLY A 211 -7.92 -6.81 11.99
N THR A 212 -8.18 -5.55 12.34
CA THR A 212 -7.24 -4.42 12.26
C THR A 212 -6.23 -4.34 13.40
N ALA A 213 -6.51 -4.95 14.56
CA ALA A 213 -5.70 -4.78 15.77
C ALA A 213 -4.22 -5.15 15.59
N ALA A 214 -3.90 -6.31 15.00
CA ALA A 214 -2.48 -6.68 14.81
C ALA A 214 -1.78 -5.81 13.75
N VAL A 215 -2.50 -5.35 12.71
CA VAL A 215 -1.90 -4.44 11.72
C VAL A 215 -1.61 -3.10 12.39
N SER A 216 -2.55 -2.58 13.18
CA SER A 216 -2.37 -1.35 13.95
C SER A 216 -1.19 -1.47 14.91
N GLN A 217 -1.06 -2.58 15.63
CA GLN A 217 0.07 -2.83 16.52
C GLN A 217 1.41 -2.83 15.77
N GLU A 218 1.49 -3.49 14.61
CA GLU A 218 2.71 -3.53 13.78
C GLU A 218 3.04 -2.16 13.16
N VAL A 219 2.01 -1.38 12.77
CA VAL A 219 2.18 0.01 12.34
C VAL A 219 2.75 0.85 13.47
N HIS A 220 2.20 0.75 14.68
CA HIS A 220 2.70 1.50 15.84
C HIS A 220 4.12 1.10 16.23
N ALA A 221 4.45 -0.19 16.20
CA ALA A 221 5.81 -0.66 16.44
C ALA A 221 6.78 -0.11 15.38
N ALA A 222 6.37 -0.07 14.10
CA ALA A 222 7.17 0.53 13.05
C ALA A 222 7.33 2.05 13.22
N GLU A 223 6.24 2.78 13.47
CA GLU A 223 6.26 4.23 13.73
C GLU A 223 7.22 4.57 14.87
N LYS A 224 7.13 3.86 16.00
CA LYS A 224 8.02 4.04 17.15
C LYS A 224 9.48 3.87 16.76
N LEU A 225 9.82 2.78 16.06
CA LEU A 225 11.20 2.51 15.65
C LEU A 225 11.75 3.57 14.68
N ILE A 226 10.90 4.06 13.77
CA ILE A 226 11.26 5.13 12.82
C ILE A 226 11.49 6.45 13.56
N GLU A 227 10.62 6.81 14.51
CA GLU A 227 10.75 8.01 15.34
C GLU A 227 12.03 7.97 16.18
N GLU A 228 12.28 6.86 16.88
CA GLU A 228 13.51 6.64 17.67
C GLU A 228 14.77 6.75 16.81
N THR A 229 14.76 6.13 15.62
CA THR A 229 15.89 6.20 14.68
C THR A 229 16.09 7.63 14.16
N GLY A 230 15.01 8.35 13.88
CA GLY A 230 15.06 9.75 13.46
C GLY A 230 15.60 10.67 14.56
N VAL A 231 15.19 10.48 15.82
CA VAL A 231 15.70 11.23 16.98
C VAL A 231 17.19 10.95 17.18
N LYS A 232 17.58 9.68 17.10
CA LYS A 232 18.98 9.26 17.25
C LYS A 232 19.87 9.84 16.14
N ALA A 233 19.39 9.85 14.90
CA ALA A 233 20.09 10.50 13.80
C ALA A 233 20.31 12.00 14.07
N VAL A 234 19.29 12.72 14.54
CA VAL A 234 19.45 14.12 14.93
C VAL A 234 20.46 14.29 16.08
N LYS A 235 20.49 13.37 17.06
CA LYS A 235 21.50 13.38 18.11
C LYS A 235 22.93 13.20 17.57
N VAL A 236 23.12 12.34 16.58
CA VAL A 236 24.41 12.17 15.87
C VAL A 236 24.80 13.45 15.12
N LEU A 237 23.85 14.10 14.44
CA LEU A 237 24.09 15.39 13.77
C LEU A 237 24.56 16.48 14.74
N ILE A 238 23.93 16.58 15.91
CA ILE A 238 24.31 17.55 16.96
C ILE A 238 25.71 17.23 17.48
N ALA A 239 26.01 15.95 17.76
CA ALA A 239 27.28 15.53 18.34
C ALA A 239 28.49 15.77 17.42
N ASN A 240 28.29 15.66 16.10
CA ASN A 240 29.37 15.81 15.12
C ASN A 240 29.55 17.26 14.62
N ASN A 241 29.06 18.25 15.37
CA ASN A 241 29.13 19.68 15.02
C ASN A 241 28.54 20.00 13.64
N GLY A 242 27.41 19.40 13.28
CA GLY A 242 26.66 19.82 12.10
C GLY A 242 26.34 21.32 12.15
N ASP A 243 26.17 21.95 10.99
CA ASP A 243 25.84 23.37 10.89
C ASP A 243 24.66 23.71 11.82
N ALA A 244 24.92 24.50 12.87
CA ALA A 244 23.95 24.74 13.95
C ALA A 244 22.61 25.27 13.42
N SER A 245 22.64 26.05 12.33
CA SER A 245 21.44 26.53 11.65
C SER A 245 20.65 25.40 10.99
N GLU A 246 21.32 24.47 10.32
CA GLU A 246 20.66 23.34 9.65
C GLU A 246 20.09 22.36 10.69
N VAL A 247 20.87 22.05 11.72
CA VAL A 247 20.42 21.17 12.82
C VAL A 247 19.22 21.77 13.53
N LYS A 248 19.22 23.09 13.76
CA LYS A 248 18.08 23.81 14.33
C LYS A 248 16.83 23.67 13.47
N GLU A 249 16.93 23.87 12.15
CA GLU A 249 15.81 23.70 11.21
C GLU A 249 15.25 22.27 11.26
N VAL A 250 16.13 21.27 11.28
CA VAL A 250 15.75 19.86 11.36
C VAL A 250 15.01 19.55 12.68
N VAL A 251 15.50 20.07 13.81
CA VAL A 251 14.86 19.91 15.12
C VAL A 251 13.50 20.61 15.12
N GLU A 252 13.41 21.86 14.67
CA GLU A 252 12.15 22.61 14.58
C GLU A 252 11.11 21.89 13.72
N LYS A 253 11.52 21.35 12.56
CA LYS A 253 10.66 20.55 11.70
C LYS A 253 10.15 19.28 12.41
N LYS A 254 10.99 18.59 13.19
CA LYS A 254 10.55 17.44 13.99
C LYS A 254 9.55 17.86 15.07
N LEU A 255 9.77 18.98 15.76
CA LEU A 255 8.79 19.49 16.73
C LEU A 255 7.45 19.81 16.06
N GLU A 256 7.45 20.40 14.86
CA GLU A 256 6.22 20.70 14.14
C GLU A 256 5.48 19.43 13.74
N ASN A 257 6.19 18.42 13.25
CA ASN A 257 5.60 17.11 12.91
C ASN A 257 5.01 16.41 14.13
N VAL A 258 5.69 16.49 15.27
CA VAL A 258 5.20 15.95 16.55
C VAL A 258 3.95 16.69 17.02
N ALA A 259 3.97 18.03 16.97
CA ALA A 259 2.82 18.85 17.34
C ALA A 259 1.59 18.50 16.49
N LYS A 260 1.75 18.40 15.16
CA LYS A 260 0.67 17.98 14.25
C LYS A 260 0.14 16.59 14.59
N ALA A 261 1.04 15.65 14.92
CA ALA A 261 0.64 14.30 15.29
C ALA A 261 -0.09 14.22 16.64
N LEU A 262 0.27 15.05 17.62
CA LEU A 262 -0.43 15.16 18.91
C LEU A 262 -1.84 15.72 18.74
N VAL A 263 -1.99 16.79 17.94
CA VAL A 263 -3.31 17.36 17.62
C VAL A 263 -4.20 16.31 16.96
N GLY A 264 -3.66 15.55 15.99
CA GLY A 264 -4.37 14.45 15.36
C GLY A 264 -4.79 13.36 16.35
N LEU A 265 -3.91 12.97 17.26
CA LEU A 265 -4.20 11.96 18.28
C LEU A 265 -5.32 12.40 19.23
N ASN A 266 -5.32 13.66 19.66
CA ASN A 266 -6.38 14.22 20.51
C ASN A 266 -7.73 14.27 19.78
N GLN A 267 -7.71 14.65 18.49
CA GLN A 267 -8.91 14.64 17.65
C GLN A 267 -9.46 13.22 17.47
N ASP A 268 -8.60 12.24 17.17
CA ASP A 268 -9.00 10.84 17.01
C ASP A 268 -9.55 10.25 18.31
N ALA A 269 -8.93 10.57 19.46
CA ALA A 269 -9.39 10.13 20.77
C ALA A 269 -10.77 10.70 21.13
N SER A 270 -10.99 12.01 20.90
CA SER A 270 -12.28 12.65 21.15
C SER A 270 -13.40 12.13 20.23
N LEU A 271 -13.09 11.80 18.97
CA LEU A 271 -14.01 11.15 18.04
C LEU A 271 -14.36 9.72 18.48
N ALA A 272 -13.37 8.95 18.91
CA ALA A 272 -13.58 7.61 19.45
C ALA A 272 -14.46 7.64 20.72
N ALA A 273 -14.18 8.57 21.63
CA ALA A 273 -14.98 8.80 22.83
C ALA A 273 -16.45 9.11 22.49
N SER A 274 -16.68 10.08 21.60
CA SER A 274 -18.04 10.50 21.20
C SER A 274 -18.81 9.36 20.54
N THR A 275 -18.14 8.57 19.69
CA THR A 275 -18.74 7.41 19.01
C THR A 275 -19.10 6.30 19.99
N SER A 276 -18.22 6.01 20.95
CA SER A 276 -18.48 5.02 22.00
C SER A 276 -19.67 5.41 22.88
N LEU A 277 -19.79 6.70 23.21
CA LEU A 277 -20.90 7.23 24.01
C LEU A 277 -22.23 7.14 23.24
N ALA A 278 -22.23 7.54 21.97
CA ALA A 278 -23.40 7.44 21.09
C ALA A 278 -23.89 5.98 20.96
N ASN A 279 -22.97 5.03 20.79
CA ASN A 279 -23.30 3.60 20.72
C ASN A 279 -23.79 3.05 22.07
N GLY A 280 -23.22 3.51 23.19
CA GLY A 280 -23.70 3.16 24.53
C GLY A 280 -25.15 3.60 24.76
N ILE A 281 -25.50 4.82 24.34
CA ILE A 281 -26.86 5.36 24.43
C ILE A 281 -27.81 4.59 23.50
N ALA A 282 -27.42 4.33 22.25
CA ALA A 282 -28.24 3.57 21.30
C ALA A 282 -28.52 2.14 21.77
N GLY A 283 -27.52 1.49 22.37
CA GLY A 283 -27.68 0.15 22.97
C GLY A 283 -28.67 0.13 24.13
N GLN A 284 -28.69 1.17 24.98
CA GLN A 284 -29.66 1.27 26.07
C GLN A 284 -31.09 1.57 25.57
N MET A 285 -31.25 2.41 24.54
CA MET A 285 -32.56 2.69 23.95
C MET A 285 -33.20 1.45 23.29
N SER A 286 -32.41 0.57 22.66
CA SER A 286 -32.93 -0.65 22.02
C SER A 286 -33.43 -1.69 23.03
N LEU A 287 -33.04 -1.61 24.31
CA LEU A 287 -33.52 -2.52 25.36
C LEU A 287 -34.87 -2.08 25.96
N VAL A 288 -35.25 -0.80 25.80
CA VAL A 288 -36.47 -0.23 26.40
C VAL A 288 -37.70 -0.40 25.50
N THR A 289 -37.52 -0.74 24.22
CA THR A 289 -38.63 -1.11 23.30
C THR A 289 -39.09 -2.56 23.44
N GLY A 290 -38.62 -3.30 24.45
CA GLY A 290 -39.25 -4.56 24.84
C GLY A 290 -40.72 -4.30 25.14
N THR A 291 -41.60 -4.76 24.24
CA THR A 291 -43.05 -4.64 24.33
C THR A 291 -43.52 -5.02 25.72
N VAL A 292 -43.83 -4.01 26.52
CA VAL A 292 -44.71 -4.17 27.68
C VAL A 292 -46.06 -4.54 27.09
N SER A 293 -46.30 -5.85 26.96
CA SER A 293 -47.61 -6.40 26.63
C SER A 293 -48.50 -6.20 27.84
N THR A 294 -48.98 -4.97 28.05
CA THR A 294 -50.12 -4.71 28.90
C THR A 294 -51.36 -5.13 28.12
N SER A 295 -51.79 -6.37 28.33
CA SER A 295 -53.12 -6.81 27.94
C SER A 295 -54.15 -6.09 28.81
N VAL A 296 -54.52 -4.86 28.43
CA VAL A 296 -55.65 -4.14 29.03
C VAL A 296 -56.90 -4.50 28.23
N PRO A 297 -57.98 -5.00 28.86
CA PRO A 297 -59.25 -5.20 28.17
C PRO A 297 -59.83 -3.85 27.74
N VAL A 298 -60.03 -3.67 26.43
CA VAL A 298 -60.58 -2.45 25.83
C VAL A 298 -62.09 -2.41 26.08
N LEU A 299 -62.56 -1.42 26.84
CA LEU A 299 -63.95 -0.96 26.80
C LEU A 299 -64.07 0.18 25.77
N PRO A 300 -65.13 0.21 24.93
CA PRO A 300 -65.26 1.22 23.89
C PRO A 300 -65.65 2.58 24.48
N VAL A 301 -64.78 3.57 24.33
CA VAL A 301 -65.09 4.98 24.61
C VAL A 301 -65.09 5.76 23.30
N VAL A 302 -66.18 6.50 23.12
CA VAL A 302 -66.59 7.31 21.98
C VAL A 302 -65.68 8.53 21.80
N ALA A 303 -65.30 8.84 20.56
CA ALA A 303 -64.56 10.06 20.19
C ALA A 303 -65.44 11.32 20.36
N PRO A 304 -64.86 12.51 20.60
CA PRO A 304 -64.46 13.32 19.43
C PRO A 304 -63.26 14.28 19.60
N ALA A 305 -62.63 14.52 18.44
CA ALA A 305 -62.18 15.81 17.87
C ALA A 305 -61.09 16.70 18.53
N LEU A 306 -60.06 16.90 17.69
CA LEU A 306 -59.39 18.15 17.32
C LEU A 306 -58.23 18.73 18.16
N LEU A 307 -57.11 18.86 17.40
CA LEU A 307 -56.08 19.90 17.38
C LEU A 307 -54.96 19.89 18.43
N GLY A 308 -53.74 19.66 17.91
CA GLY A 308 -52.51 20.34 18.32
C GLY A 308 -51.82 19.76 19.55
N ALA A 309 -50.87 18.83 19.34
CA ALA A 309 -49.95 18.42 20.40
C ALA A 309 -48.53 18.18 19.85
N THR A 310 -47.62 19.01 20.33
CA THR A 310 -46.20 18.73 20.53
C THR A 310 -46.05 17.45 21.36
N ASN A 311 -45.24 16.50 20.88
CA ASN A 311 -44.94 15.27 21.60
C ASN A 311 -44.08 15.56 22.83
N THR A 312 -44.76 15.86 23.95
CA THR A 312 -44.18 15.74 25.29
C THR A 312 -44.74 14.44 25.85
N VAL A 313 -43.92 13.40 25.90
CA VAL A 313 -44.30 12.12 26.51
C VAL A 313 -44.27 12.32 28.03
N ALA A 314 -45.40 12.70 28.60
CA ALA A 314 -45.63 12.66 30.03
C ALA A 314 -46.02 11.23 30.41
N VAL A 315 -45.10 10.49 31.03
CA VAL A 315 -45.40 9.23 31.71
C VAL A 315 -46.08 9.58 33.04
N ALA A 316 -47.41 9.55 33.05
CA ALA A 316 -48.20 9.65 34.28
C ALA A 316 -48.41 8.24 34.84
N VAL A 317 -47.70 7.91 35.93
CA VAL A 317 -48.07 6.79 36.80
C VAL A 317 -48.91 7.38 37.94
N SER A 318 -50.22 7.25 37.83
CA SER A 318 -51.16 7.56 38.91
C SER A 318 -51.69 6.26 39.50
N GLY A 319 -51.39 6.01 40.77
CA GLY A 319 -51.96 4.92 41.54
C GLY A 319 -52.05 5.30 43.01
N THR A 320 -53.24 5.74 43.43
CA THR A 320 -53.62 5.89 44.84
C THR A 320 -54.88 5.08 45.10
N ALA A 321 -54.73 3.89 45.71
CA ALA A 321 -55.76 3.25 46.54
C ALA A 321 -55.15 2.12 47.40
N PRO A 322 -55.75 1.80 48.57
CA PRO A 322 -55.02 1.31 49.73
C PRO A 322 -55.00 -0.21 49.93
N ALA A 323 -54.05 -0.62 50.76
CA ALA A 323 -53.85 -1.90 51.47
C ALA A 323 -54.91 -3.01 51.30
N ALA A 324 -54.53 -4.05 50.55
CA ALA A 324 -54.82 -5.44 50.90
C ALA A 324 -53.73 -6.33 50.29
N ALA A 325 -53.10 -7.14 51.14
CA ALA A 325 -52.06 -8.08 50.77
C ALA A 325 -52.54 -9.06 49.68
N LEU A 326 -51.75 -9.22 48.61
CA LEU A 326 -51.59 -10.44 47.84
C LEU A 326 -50.42 -10.25 46.86
N LEU A 327 -49.28 -10.86 47.22
CA LEU A 327 -48.17 -11.34 46.39
C LEU A 327 -48.08 -10.77 44.96
N ALA A 328 -47.40 -9.64 44.79
CA ALA A 328 -46.92 -9.20 43.48
C ALA A 328 -45.56 -9.87 43.18
N PRO A 329 -45.34 -10.45 41.98
CA PRO A 329 -44.03 -10.93 41.59
C PRO A 329 -43.08 -9.74 41.50
N VAL A 330 -41.99 -9.78 42.27
CA VAL A 330 -40.84 -8.89 42.09
C VAL A 330 -40.25 -9.22 40.71
N VAL A 331 -40.67 -8.48 39.69
CA VAL A 331 -39.93 -8.43 38.43
C VAL A 331 -38.68 -7.61 38.73
N GLY A 332 -37.64 -8.29 39.18
CA GLY A 332 -36.31 -7.73 39.33
C GLY A 332 -35.76 -7.40 37.94
N VAL A 333 -36.02 -6.19 37.46
CA VAL A 333 -35.30 -5.63 36.32
C VAL A 333 -33.88 -5.37 36.80
N SER A 334 -33.03 -6.39 36.71
CA SER A 334 -31.61 -6.26 36.94
C SER A 334 -31.02 -5.45 35.79
N THR A 335 -30.84 -4.15 36.00
CA THR A 335 -30.16 -3.24 35.05
C THR A 335 -28.65 -3.45 35.10
N THR A 336 -28.19 -4.63 34.67
CA THR A 336 -26.77 -4.95 34.48
C THR A 336 -26.24 -4.32 33.18
N SER A 337 -26.06 -2.98 33.13
CA SER A 337 -25.48 -2.32 31.94
C SER A 337 -24.62 -1.07 32.19
N ALA A 338 -24.27 -0.69 33.42
CA ALA A 338 -23.58 0.59 33.69
C ALA A 338 -22.02 0.52 33.71
N SER A 339 -21.41 -0.67 33.73
CA SER A 339 -19.95 -0.77 33.99
C SER A 339 -19.05 -0.45 32.79
N GLY A 340 -19.58 -0.48 31.55
CA GLY A 340 -18.76 -0.31 30.33
C GLY A 340 -18.43 1.14 29.99
N THR A 341 -19.30 2.09 30.33
CA THR A 341 -19.10 3.51 30.00
C THR A 341 -18.06 4.19 30.87
N THR A 342 -17.89 3.75 32.12
CA THR A 342 -16.89 4.30 33.04
C THR A 342 -15.46 3.99 32.59
N ALA A 343 -15.20 2.79 32.06
CA ALA A 343 -13.87 2.40 31.59
C ALA A 343 -13.42 3.24 30.38
N VAL A 344 -14.31 3.48 29.42
CA VAL A 344 -13.98 4.28 28.24
C VAL A 344 -13.71 5.75 28.61
N LEU A 345 -14.47 6.32 29.55
CA LEU A 345 -14.22 7.68 30.03
C LEU A 345 -12.86 7.80 30.73
N GLN A 346 -12.47 6.78 31.49
CA GLN A 346 -11.17 6.74 32.15
C GLN A 346 -10.03 6.68 31.12
N ASP A 347 -10.11 5.83 30.10
CA ASP A 347 -9.10 5.72 29.05
C ASP A 347 -8.94 7.03 28.27
N VAL A 348 -10.06 7.71 27.96
CA VAL A 348 -10.05 9.01 27.30
C VAL A 348 -9.41 10.09 28.17
N GLN A 349 -9.67 10.08 29.48
CA GLN A 349 -9.03 10.99 30.42
C GLN A 349 -7.51 10.76 30.49
N VAL A 350 -7.06 9.50 30.50
CA VAL A 350 -5.63 9.16 30.46
C VAL A 350 -4.97 9.66 29.17
N ILE A 351 -5.65 9.51 28.01
CA ILE A 351 -5.14 10.04 26.75
C ILE A 351 -5.02 11.56 26.81
N HIS A 352 -6.02 12.27 27.34
CA HIS A 352 -5.99 13.73 27.45
C HIS A 352 -4.84 14.21 28.34
N GLU A 353 -4.66 13.61 29.52
CA GLU A 353 -3.55 13.93 30.43
C GLU A 353 -2.18 13.71 29.76
N LYS A 354 -2.03 12.61 29.01
CA LYS A 354 -0.79 12.33 28.27
C LYS A 354 -0.55 13.34 27.14
N VAL A 355 -1.59 13.77 26.43
CA VAL A 355 -1.48 14.81 25.39
C VAL A 355 -1.07 16.15 26.02
N GLU A 356 -1.68 16.55 27.13
CA GLU A 356 -1.31 17.78 27.84
C GLU A 356 0.14 17.75 28.33
N ALA A 357 0.58 16.62 28.91
CA ALA A 357 1.97 16.42 29.31
C ALA A 357 2.93 16.51 28.11
N ALA A 358 2.55 15.96 26.96
CA ALA A 358 3.33 16.05 25.73
C ALA A 358 3.42 17.49 25.19
N GLU A 359 2.33 18.26 25.24
CA GLU A 359 2.33 19.68 24.85
C GLU A 359 3.21 20.54 25.75
N ALA A 360 3.19 20.29 27.07
CA ALA A 360 4.07 20.96 28.01
C ALA A 360 5.56 20.71 27.69
N ARG A 361 5.94 19.45 27.43
CA ARG A 361 7.31 19.08 27.04
C ARG A 361 7.72 19.65 25.68
N LEU A 362 6.76 19.80 24.76
CA LEU A 362 6.99 20.47 23.48
C LEU A 362 7.25 21.98 23.66
N GLY A 363 6.57 22.61 24.62
CA GLY A 363 6.85 23.99 25.04
C GLY A 363 8.27 24.14 25.60
N GLU A 364 8.69 23.26 26.50
CA GLU A 364 10.06 23.23 27.04
C GLU A 364 11.10 23.04 25.92
N ALA A 365 10.85 22.12 24.98
CA ALA A 365 11.74 21.88 23.84
C ALA A 365 11.92 23.15 22.98
N LYS A 366 10.83 23.90 22.71
CA LYS A 366 10.91 25.18 21.99
C LYS A 366 11.75 26.22 22.73
N SER A 367 11.61 26.33 24.05
CA SER A 367 12.43 27.23 24.86
C SER A 367 13.92 26.83 24.83
N LEU A 368 14.23 25.53 24.84
CA LEU A 368 15.60 25.02 24.73
C LEU A 368 16.24 25.33 23.36
N ILE A 369 15.47 25.25 22.27
CA ILE A 369 15.93 25.66 20.93
C ILE A 369 16.27 27.15 20.89
N GLN A 370 15.44 28.01 21.51
CA GLN A 370 15.72 29.44 21.61
C GLN A 370 16.98 29.75 22.44
N GLY A 371 17.22 28.94 23.48
CA GLY A 371 18.43 28.99 24.30
C GLY A 371 19.66 28.31 23.67
N ASN A 372 19.60 27.89 22.39
CA ASN A 372 20.67 27.18 21.68
C ASN A 372 21.09 25.84 22.34
N ASN A 373 20.23 25.25 23.18
CA ASN A 373 20.44 23.93 23.78
C ASN A 373 19.73 22.86 22.94
N LEU A 374 20.29 22.58 21.75
CA LEU A 374 19.71 21.63 20.79
C LEU A 374 19.69 20.19 21.35
N LEU A 375 20.67 19.81 22.17
CA LEU A 375 20.72 18.50 22.78
C LEU A 375 19.58 18.29 23.81
N GLY A 376 19.36 19.27 24.69
CA GLY A 376 18.23 19.22 25.61
C GLY A 376 16.89 19.25 24.88
N ALA A 377 16.78 20.03 23.79
CA ALA A 377 15.58 20.06 22.98
C ALA A 377 15.25 18.71 22.34
N ILE A 378 16.23 18.01 21.77
CA ILE A 378 16.00 16.70 21.14
C ILE A 378 15.68 15.61 22.18
N GLU A 379 16.21 15.70 23.39
CA GLU A 379 15.85 14.81 24.50
C GLU A 379 14.38 14.99 24.90
N LYS A 380 13.90 16.23 24.99
CA LYS A 380 12.48 16.52 25.23
C LYS A 380 11.60 16.03 24.08
N VAL A 381 12.03 16.15 22.84
CA VAL A 381 11.32 15.57 21.68
C VAL A 381 11.23 14.05 21.80
N ALA A 382 12.29 13.37 22.24
CA ALA A 382 12.28 11.93 22.49
C ALA A 382 11.25 11.53 23.56
N GLU A 383 11.18 12.28 24.66
CA GLU A 383 10.17 12.08 25.71
C GLU A 383 8.75 12.26 25.16
N VAL A 384 8.51 13.29 24.34
CA VAL A 384 7.20 13.51 23.71
C VAL A 384 6.81 12.34 22.82
N TYR A 385 7.74 11.76 22.05
CA TYR A 385 7.47 10.54 21.28
C TYR A 385 7.12 9.35 22.16
N SER A 386 7.78 9.17 23.31
CA SER A 386 7.41 8.12 24.27
C SER A 386 5.97 8.29 24.78
N ILE A 387 5.62 9.49 25.23
CA ILE A 387 4.28 9.82 25.74
C ILE A 387 3.22 9.63 24.65
N LYS A 388 3.48 10.10 23.43
CA LYS A 388 2.62 9.90 22.27
C LYS A 388 2.37 8.42 21.98
N ASN A 389 3.42 7.61 22.03
CA ASN A 389 3.33 6.17 21.76
C ASN A 389 2.57 5.42 22.87
N GLU A 390 2.74 5.83 24.14
CA GLU A 390 1.90 5.34 25.24
C GLU A 390 0.43 5.71 25.04
N ALA A 391 0.13 6.96 24.70
CA ALA A 391 -1.23 7.42 24.45
C ALA A 391 -1.88 6.68 23.26
N LYS A 392 -1.12 6.42 22.19
CA LYS A 392 -1.57 5.56 21.08
C LYS A 392 -1.87 4.13 21.53
N GLN A 393 -1.03 3.54 22.39
CA GLN A 393 -1.28 2.19 22.91
C GLN A 393 -2.57 2.12 23.73
N VAL A 394 -2.82 3.11 24.59
CA VAL A 394 -4.09 3.22 25.32
C VAL A 394 -5.26 3.36 24.34
N ALA A 395 -5.11 4.21 23.32
CA ALA A 395 -6.14 4.38 22.29
C ALA A 395 -6.45 3.08 21.51
N THR A 396 -5.47 2.21 21.28
CA THR A 396 -5.69 0.91 20.61
C THR A 396 -6.37 -0.13 21.50
N GLN A 397 -6.33 0.04 22.83
CA GLN A 397 -7.00 -0.85 23.78
C GLN A 397 -8.49 -0.51 23.93
N LEU A 398 -8.91 0.68 23.51
CA LEU A 398 -10.31 1.05 23.49
C LEU A 398 -11.09 0.02 22.67
N PRO A 399 -12.14 -0.61 23.24
CA PRO A 399 -12.93 -1.60 22.53
C PRO A 399 -13.46 -0.95 21.26
N ALA A 400 -13.12 -1.53 20.10
CA ALA A 400 -13.65 -1.08 18.83
C ALA A 400 -15.19 -1.01 18.95
N PRO A 401 -15.83 0.07 18.48
CA PRO A 401 -17.28 0.20 18.57
C PRO A 401 -17.88 -1.04 17.92
N ALA A 402 -18.48 -1.92 18.75
CA ALA A 402 -19.24 -3.03 18.24
C ALA A 402 -20.39 -2.39 17.47
N LEU A 403 -20.31 -2.41 16.14
CA LEU A 403 -21.46 -2.02 15.33
C LEU A 403 -22.64 -2.83 15.86
N PRO A 404 -23.77 -2.19 16.20
CA PRO A 404 -24.93 -2.92 16.63
C PRO A 404 -25.18 -3.98 15.57
N LYS A 405 -25.06 -5.24 15.97
CA LYS A 405 -25.39 -6.36 15.11
C LYS A 405 -26.85 -6.11 14.77
N ILE A 406 -27.12 -5.71 13.52
CA ILE A 406 -28.49 -5.48 13.07
C ILE A 406 -29.20 -6.77 13.41
N ALA A 407 -30.09 -6.73 14.41
CA ALA A 407 -30.78 -7.91 14.87
C ALA A 407 -31.38 -8.57 13.62
N ASP A 408 -31.23 -9.89 13.50
CA ASP A 408 -31.78 -10.65 12.38
C ASP A 408 -33.19 -10.13 12.11
N PRO A 409 -33.54 -9.82 10.84
CA PRO A 409 -34.80 -9.18 10.52
C PRO A 409 -35.90 -9.93 11.23
N VAL A 410 -36.63 -9.25 12.12
CA VAL A 410 -37.71 -9.85 12.91
C VAL A 410 -38.58 -10.60 11.92
N THR A 411 -38.51 -11.93 11.95
CA THR A 411 -39.46 -12.77 11.22
C THR A 411 -40.80 -12.46 11.82
N LEU A 412 -41.56 -11.58 11.16
CA LEU A 412 -42.97 -11.41 11.41
C LEU A 412 -43.59 -12.78 11.17
N VAL A 413 -43.85 -13.51 12.26
CA VAL A 413 -44.73 -14.67 12.24
C VAL A 413 -46.11 -14.09 11.98
N THR A 414 -46.45 -13.93 10.70
CA THR A 414 -47.83 -13.67 10.30
C THR A 414 -48.60 -14.94 10.60
N THR A 415 -49.26 -14.99 11.76
CA THR A 415 -50.30 -15.99 12.02
C THR A 415 -51.46 -15.68 11.09
N THR A 416 -51.47 -16.29 9.90
CA THR A 416 -52.60 -16.24 8.98
C THR A 416 -53.76 -16.97 9.65
N ALA A 417 -54.72 -16.23 10.19
CA ALA A 417 -56.01 -16.77 10.60
C ALA A 417 -56.72 -17.28 9.35
N THR A 418 -56.88 -18.60 9.24
CA THR A 418 -57.59 -19.27 8.15
C THR A 418 -59.06 -18.82 8.13
N PRO A 419 -59.55 -18.13 7.08
CA PRO A 419 -60.96 -17.77 6.99
C PRO A 419 -61.80 -19.00 6.61
N SER A 420 -62.93 -19.19 7.29
CA SER A 420 -63.93 -20.21 6.99
C SER A 420 -64.47 -20.10 5.56
N PRO A 421 -64.68 -21.21 4.83
CA PRO A 421 -65.15 -21.16 3.45
C PRO A 421 -66.64 -20.76 3.35
N LEU A 422 -66.89 -19.71 2.58
CA LEU A 422 -68.21 -19.24 2.16
C LEU A 422 -68.66 -20.06 0.94
N VAL A 423 -69.77 -20.79 1.07
CA VAL A 423 -70.40 -21.54 -0.02
C VAL A 423 -71.28 -20.60 -0.83
N THR A 424 -70.97 -20.43 -2.12
CA THR A 424 -71.88 -19.79 -3.07
C THR A 424 -72.00 -20.65 -4.33
N ALA A 425 -73.18 -21.23 -4.52
CA ALA A 425 -73.62 -21.79 -5.78
C ALA A 425 -74.00 -20.66 -6.75
N THR A 426 -73.74 -20.81 -8.05
CA THR A 426 -74.72 -20.72 -9.15
C THR A 426 -73.97 -20.85 -10.48
N GLY A 427 -74.62 -21.52 -11.45
CA GLY A 427 -74.03 -22.00 -12.68
C GLY A 427 -73.80 -20.97 -13.77
N SER A 428 -73.18 -21.41 -14.87
CA SER A 428 -73.58 -21.05 -16.23
C SER A 428 -72.80 -21.92 -17.22
N GLY A 429 -73.50 -22.37 -18.26
CA GLY A 429 -73.01 -23.35 -19.22
C GLY A 429 -72.34 -22.78 -20.47
N ALA A 430 -72.18 -23.71 -21.42
CA ALA A 430 -71.76 -23.53 -22.82
C ALA A 430 -70.26 -23.19 -22.99
N GLN A 431 -69.49 -23.67 -23.97
CA GLN A 431 -69.78 -24.31 -25.26
C GLN A 431 -68.43 -24.70 -25.91
N LYS A 432 -68.46 -25.64 -26.88
CA LYS A 432 -67.48 -25.95 -27.96
C LYS A 432 -66.31 -26.87 -27.56
N SER A 433 -66.20 -28.10 -28.07
CA SER A 433 -66.13 -28.59 -29.47
C SER A 433 -64.88 -28.14 -30.22
N ASN A 434 -63.83 -28.97 -30.19
CA ASN A 434 -63.05 -29.40 -31.38
C ASN A 434 -61.93 -30.39 -30.97
N LYS A 435 -62.18 -31.69 -31.14
CA LYS A 435 -61.42 -32.61 -32.02
C LYS A 435 -61.93 -34.04 -31.87
#